data_AF-A0A535UWI6-F1
#
_entry.id   AF-A0A535UWI6-F1
#
_cell.length_a   1.000
_cell.length_b   1.000
_cell.length_c   1.000
_cell.angle_alpha   90.00
_cell.angle_beta   90.00
_cell.angle_gamma   90.00
#
_symmetry.space_group_name_H-M   'P 1'
#
loop_
_entity.id
_entity.type
_entity.pdbx_description
1 polymer ?
#
loop_
_entity_poly.entity_id
_entity_poly.type
_entity_poly.pdbx_seq_one_letter_code
_entity_poly.pdbx_strand_id
1 'polypeptide(L)'
;MTGLGSATPSASGFVTALFPAYRCRVQQIADSFAWPLRRPLSRWLGGIVCVVLLPLLFIPLLGYAVAATRAAEQDRSQGPPPWTLSLGLLSDGFWTALAVIVTLLPFALLLNPLAGALRAPAGNELTAHVAAFFLLALPWGLLALLVLPHATAAFAARGRPGDLFNFVASLRKVGDDFATWNVAVGAIVTAWAIGLACVGVLCVGIVPGIFYAILVSAHAAAALEGPRPRLPAG
;
A
#
# COMPACT_ATOMS: atom_id res chain seq x y z
N MET A 1 50.96 6.35 -28.79
CA MET A 1 50.62 5.94 -27.41
C MET A 1 49.94 7.13 -26.73
N THR A 2 48.62 7.22 -26.82
CA THR A 2 47.82 8.28 -26.19
C THR A 2 46.86 7.60 -25.23
N GLY A 3 47.03 7.91 -23.94
CA GLY A 3 46.34 7.24 -22.83
C GLY A 3 44.87 7.65 -22.73
N LEU A 4 44.00 6.65 -22.60
CA LEU A 4 42.62 6.79 -22.16
C LEU A 4 42.63 7.00 -20.64
N GLY A 5 42.49 8.25 -20.21
CA GLY A 5 42.22 8.59 -18.82
C GLY A 5 40.77 8.26 -18.47
N SER A 6 40.56 7.14 -17.78
CA SER A 6 39.29 6.81 -17.13
C SER A 6 39.06 7.77 -15.95
N ALA A 7 38.27 8.82 -16.17
CA ALA A 7 37.84 9.70 -15.10
C ALA A 7 36.76 8.99 -14.25
N THR A 8 37.16 8.42 -13.12
CA THR A 8 36.22 7.97 -12.08
C THR A 8 35.43 9.17 -11.57
N PRO A 9 34.09 9.18 -11.63
CA PRO A 9 33.29 10.29 -11.11
C PRO A 9 33.50 10.42 -9.59
N SER A 10 33.76 11.64 -9.13
CA SER A 10 33.95 11.98 -7.72
C SER A 10 32.68 11.66 -6.92
N ALA A 11 32.84 10.95 -5.79
CA ALA A 11 31.76 10.60 -4.86
C ALA A 11 30.93 11.81 -4.39
N SER A 12 31.49 13.02 -4.43
CA SER A 12 30.79 14.27 -4.10
C SER A 12 29.68 14.59 -5.11
N GLY A 13 29.92 14.44 -6.43
CA GLY A 13 28.91 14.72 -7.45
C GLY A 13 27.75 13.72 -7.46
N PHE A 14 28.03 12.48 -7.05
CA PHE A 14 27.03 11.42 -6.91
C PHE A 14 26.01 11.72 -5.80
N VAL A 15 26.49 12.17 -4.64
CA VAL A 15 25.62 12.55 -3.51
C VAL A 15 24.75 13.76 -3.88
N THR A 16 25.31 14.76 -4.57
CA THR A 16 24.56 15.98 -4.94
C THR A 16 23.43 15.73 -5.94
N ALA A 17 23.54 14.72 -6.82
CA ALA A 17 22.50 14.39 -7.80
C ALA A 17 21.39 13.47 -7.24
N LEU A 18 21.71 12.63 -6.26
CA LEU A 18 20.73 11.73 -5.62
C LEU A 18 19.77 12.46 -4.68
N PHE A 19 20.26 13.49 -3.97
CA PHE A 19 19.45 14.25 -3.03
C PHE A 19 18.20 14.90 -3.65
N PRO A 20 18.28 15.59 -4.81
CA PRO A 20 17.12 16.16 -5.48
C PRO A 20 16.09 15.11 -5.95
N ALA A 21 16.54 14.00 -6.52
CA ALA A 21 15.65 12.93 -6.98
C ALA A 21 14.95 12.23 -5.82
N TYR A 22 15.67 11.99 -4.72
CA TYR A 22 15.10 11.45 -3.48
C TYR A 22 14.09 12.43 -2.87
N ARG A 23 14.44 13.72 -2.78
CA ARG A 23 13.53 14.76 -2.26
C ARG A 23 12.25 14.86 -3.09
N CYS A 24 12.36 14.79 -4.42
CA CYS A 24 11.20 14.77 -5.31
C CYS A 24 10.28 13.57 -5.02
N ARG A 25 10.85 12.39 -4.79
CA ARG A 25 10.09 11.18 -4.49
C ARG A 25 9.45 11.19 -3.10
N VAL A 26 10.15 11.67 -2.08
CA VAL A 26 9.56 11.87 -0.74
C VAL A 26 8.41 12.88 -0.80
N GLN A 27 8.56 13.96 -1.56
CA GLN A 27 7.50 14.94 -1.76
C GLN A 27 6.28 14.34 -2.49
N GLN A 28 6.51 13.48 -3.48
CA GLN A 28 5.43 12.74 -4.15
C GLN A 28 4.68 11.80 -3.21
N ILE A 29 5.38 11.16 -2.27
CA ILE A 29 4.74 10.32 -1.25
C ILE A 29 4.01 11.22 -0.24
N ALA A 30 4.56 12.36 0.17
CA ALA A 30 3.86 13.30 1.03
C ALA A 30 2.57 13.84 0.38
N ASP A 31 2.58 14.04 -0.94
CA ASP A 31 1.40 14.45 -1.72
C ASP A 31 0.24 13.43 -1.63
N SER A 32 0.51 12.17 -1.26
CA SER A 32 -0.54 11.15 -1.10
C SER A 32 -1.57 11.54 -0.05
N PHE A 33 -1.19 12.29 0.99
CA PHE A 33 -2.11 12.73 2.03
C PHE A 33 -3.12 13.79 1.53
N ALA A 34 -2.71 14.64 0.60
CA ALA A 34 -3.58 15.65 0.00
C ALA A 34 -4.36 15.11 -1.21
N TRP A 35 -3.88 14.04 -1.83
CA TRP A 35 -4.41 13.49 -3.08
C TRP A 35 -5.92 13.17 -3.04
N PRO A 36 -6.49 12.53 -2.00
CA PRO A 36 -7.93 12.25 -1.92
C PRO A 36 -8.82 13.51 -1.94
N LEU A 37 -8.26 14.66 -1.54
CA LEU A 37 -8.97 15.94 -1.40
C LEU A 37 -8.91 16.78 -2.68
N ARG A 38 -8.15 16.36 -3.71
CA ARG A 38 -8.03 17.08 -4.99
C ARG A 38 -9.28 16.98 -5.87
N ARG A 39 -10.30 16.23 -5.44
CA ARG A 39 -11.59 16.06 -6.12
C ARG A 39 -12.73 16.35 -5.14
N PRO A 40 -13.91 16.75 -5.63
CA PRO A 40 -15.06 17.04 -4.77
C PRO A 40 -15.46 15.81 -3.94
N LEU A 41 -15.94 16.06 -2.73
CA LEU A 41 -16.39 15.02 -1.79
C LEU A 41 -17.50 14.13 -2.35
N SER A 42 -18.24 14.57 -3.37
CA SER A 42 -19.21 13.73 -4.08
C SER A 42 -18.58 12.46 -4.67
N ARG A 43 -17.28 12.48 -5.00
CA ARG A 43 -16.52 11.30 -5.44
C ARG A 43 -16.30 10.26 -4.34
N TRP A 44 -16.47 10.64 -3.08
CA TRP A 44 -16.29 9.74 -1.94
C TRP A 44 -17.51 8.88 -1.65
N LEU A 45 -18.70 9.27 -2.14
CA LEU A 45 -19.95 8.56 -1.83
C LEU A 45 -19.89 7.07 -2.18
N GLY A 46 -19.37 6.71 -3.36
CA GLY A 46 -19.22 5.31 -3.75
C GLY A 46 -18.30 4.53 -2.81
N GLY A 47 -17.21 5.15 -2.37
CA GLY A 47 -16.25 4.57 -1.45
C GLY A 47 -16.81 4.40 -0.04
N ILE A 48 -17.51 5.42 0.45
CA ILE A 48 -18.21 5.40 1.73
C ILE A 48 -19.24 4.26 1.74
N VAL A 49 -20.06 4.15 0.69
CA VAL A 49 -21.04 3.04 0.58
C VAL A 49 -20.34 1.68 0.58
N CYS A 50 -19.24 1.54 -0.17
CA CYS A 50 -18.46 0.31 -0.18
C CYS A 50 -17.84 -0.04 1.18
N VAL A 51 -17.40 0.96 1.95
CA VAL A 51 -16.84 0.76 3.30
C VAL A 51 -17.94 0.43 4.33
N VAL A 52 -19.11 1.07 4.26
CA VAL A 52 -20.25 0.71 5.13
C VAL A 52 -20.69 -0.73 4.88
N LEU A 53 -20.75 -1.13 3.62
CA LEU A 53 -21.16 -2.47 3.20
C LEU A 53 -19.95 -3.38 2.91
N LEU A 54 -18.83 -3.16 3.61
CA LEU A 54 -17.56 -3.84 3.32
C LEU A 54 -17.66 -5.36 3.20
N PRO A 55 -18.39 -6.10 4.06
CA PRO A 55 -18.52 -7.55 3.90
C PRO A 55 -19.11 -7.98 2.53
N LEU A 56 -19.93 -7.12 1.92
CA LEU A 56 -20.60 -7.37 0.64
C LEU A 56 -19.86 -6.71 -0.53
N LEU A 57 -19.26 -5.54 -0.33
CA LEU A 57 -18.69 -4.68 -1.36
C LEU A 57 -17.16 -4.59 -1.34
N PHE A 58 -16.47 -5.51 -0.66
CA PHE A 58 -15.01 -5.51 -0.65
C PHE A 58 -14.39 -5.71 -2.04
N ILE A 59 -15.02 -6.50 -2.92
CA ILE A 59 -14.55 -6.70 -4.30
C ILE A 59 -14.52 -5.37 -5.08
N PRO A 60 -15.64 -4.63 -5.24
CA PRO A 60 -15.60 -3.35 -5.94
C PRO A 60 -14.72 -2.31 -5.22
N LEU A 61 -14.62 -2.35 -3.88
CA LEU A 61 -13.71 -1.47 -3.14
C LEU A 61 -12.24 -1.71 -3.49
N LEU A 62 -11.81 -2.98 -3.52
CA LEU A 62 -10.44 -3.35 -3.89
C LEU A 62 -10.17 -3.07 -5.37
N GLY A 63 -11.15 -3.31 -6.25
CA GLY A 63 -11.06 -2.95 -7.66
C GLY A 63 -10.88 -1.45 -7.86
N TYR A 64 -11.61 -0.64 -7.09
CA TYR A 64 -11.44 0.81 -7.09
C TYR A 64 -10.07 1.23 -6.55
N ALA A 65 -9.53 0.57 -5.52
CA ALA A 65 -8.17 0.83 -5.03
C ALA A 65 -7.10 0.58 -6.12
N VAL A 66 -7.26 -0.48 -6.92
CA VAL A 66 -6.38 -0.74 -8.08
C VAL A 66 -6.56 0.33 -9.16
N ALA A 67 -7.80 0.71 -9.48
CA ALA A 67 -8.08 1.78 -10.44
C ALA A 67 -7.48 3.13 -9.98
N ALA A 68 -7.56 3.44 -8.69
CA ALA A 68 -6.95 4.62 -8.07
C ALA A 68 -5.41 4.56 -8.15
N THR A 69 -4.82 3.39 -7.90
CA THR A 69 -3.37 3.16 -8.06
C THR A 69 -2.95 3.40 -9.51
N ARG A 70 -3.67 2.82 -10.48
CA ARG A 70 -3.41 2.99 -11.92
C ARG A 70 -3.55 4.45 -12.37
N ALA A 71 -4.56 5.17 -11.87
CA ALA A 71 -4.74 6.60 -12.16
C ALA A 71 -3.59 7.44 -11.60
N ALA A 72 -3.15 7.15 -10.38
CA ALA A 72 -1.99 7.81 -9.78
C ALA A 72 -0.68 7.48 -10.50
N GLU A 73 -0.50 6.26 -11.04
CA GLU A 73 0.66 5.91 -11.86
C GLU A 73 0.71 6.70 -13.18
N GLN A 74 -0.45 6.90 -13.82
CA GLN A 74 -0.57 7.63 -15.08
C GLN A 74 -0.37 9.14 -14.89
N ASP A 75 -1.06 9.74 -13.92
CA ASP A 75 -0.94 11.16 -13.61
C ASP A 75 -1.22 11.42 -12.12
N ARG A 76 -0.13 11.57 -11.35
CA ARG A 76 -0.18 11.86 -9.91
C ARG A 76 -0.80 13.22 -9.59
N SER A 77 -0.85 14.15 -10.54
CA SER A 77 -1.42 15.47 -10.30
C SER A 77 -2.94 15.41 -10.20
N GLN A 78 -3.56 14.48 -10.93
CA GLN A 78 -5.00 14.27 -10.95
C GLN A 78 -5.45 13.51 -9.71
N GLY A 79 -6.50 13.99 -9.04
CA GLY A 79 -7.11 13.27 -7.92
C GLY A 79 -7.88 12.00 -8.33
N PRO A 80 -8.58 11.35 -7.39
CA PRO A 80 -9.16 10.02 -7.58
C PRO A 80 -10.05 9.86 -8.82
N PRO A 81 -10.03 8.68 -9.47
CA PRO A 81 -10.84 8.40 -10.64
C PRO A 81 -12.34 8.40 -10.30
N PRO A 82 -13.22 8.66 -11.29
CA PRO A 82 -14.65 8.53 -11.11
C PRO A 82 -15.05 7.08 -10.77
N TRP A 83 -16.10 6.92 -9.95
CA TRP A 83 -16.71 5.61 -9.73
C TRP A 83 -17.42 5.13 -10.99
N THR A 84 -16.89 4.07 -11.60
CA THR A 84 -17.50 3.40 -12.76
C THR A 84 -17.48 1.89 -12.51
N LEU A 85 -18.66 1.31 -12.27
CA LEU A 85 -18.79 -0.13 -12.17
C LEU A 85 -18.60 -0.73 -13.56
N SER A 86 -17.48 -1.41 -13.76
CA SER A 86 -17.12 -2.09 -14.99
C SER A 86 -16.67 -3.50 -14.70
N LEU A 87 -16.75 -4.39 -15.70
CA LEU A 87 -16.25 -5.75 -15.56
C LEU A 87 -14.75 -5.79 -15.23
N GLY A 88 -13.99 -4.83 -15.76
CA GLY A 88 -12.57 -4.65 -15.44
C GLY A 88 -12.35 -4.32 -13.96
N LEU A 89 -13.13 -3.38 -13.39
CA LEU A 89 -13.04 -3.05 -11.96
C LEU A 89 -13.38 -4.25 -11.08
N LEU A 90 -14.42 -5.02 -11.41
CA LEU A 90 -14.79 -6.22 -10.65
C LEU A 90 -13.74 -7.32 -10.79
N SER A 91 -13.13 -7.48 -11.96
CA SER A 91 -12.04 -8.44 -12.18
C SER A 91 -10.79 -8.06 -11.39
N ASP A 92 -10.37 -6.80 -11.46
CA ASP A 92 -9.25 -6.26 -10.67
C ASP A 92 -9.50 -6.44 -9.17
N GLY A 93 -10.74 -6.18 -8.73
CA GLY A 93 -11.18 -6.39 -7.36
C GLY A 93 -11.16 -7.85 -6.92
N PHE A 94 -11.62 -8.76 -7.79
CA PHE A 94 -11.65 -10.20 -7.51
C PHE A 94 -10.23 -10.77 -7.34
N TRP A 95 -9.30 -10.41 -8.24
CA TRP A 95 -7.92 -10.87 -8.14
C TRP A 95 -7.21 -10.31 -6.91
N THR A 96 -7.45 -9.04 -6.60
CA THR A 96 -6.90 -8.41 -5.39
C THR A 96 -7.49 -9.02 -4.12
N ALA A 97 -8.80 -9.30 -4.12
CA ALA A 97 -9.48 -10.03 -3.05
C ALA A 97 -8.85 -11.40 -2.82
N LEU A 98 -8.61 -12.17 -3.89
CA LEU A 98 -7.97 -13.47 -3.80
C LEU A 98 -6.55 -13.36 -3.21
N ALA A 99 -5.76 -12.37 -3.65
CA ALA A 99 -4.43 -12.13 -3.11
C ALA A 99 -4.46 -11.77 -1.61
N VAL A 100 -5.41 -10.93 -1.18
CA VAL A 100 -5.62 -10.60 0.24
C VAL A 100 -6.03 -11.83 1.04
N ILE A 101 -6.97 -12.64 0.53
CA ILE A 101 -7.40 -13.89 1.21
C ILE A 101 -6.23 -14.85 1.34
N VAL A 102 -5.46 -15.09 0.27
CA VAL A 102 -4.27 -15.97 0.32
C VAL A 102 -3.23 -15.45 1.31
N THR A 103 -3.06 -14.12 1.39
CA THR A 103 -2.13 -13.49 2.33
C THR A 103 -2.62 -13.64 3.78
N LEU A 104 -3.92 -13.47 4.04
CA LEU A 104 -4.50 -13.52 5.39
C LEU A 104 -4.87 -14.91 5.86
N LEU A 105 -4.98 -15.89 4.96
CA LEU A 105 -5.40 -17.25 5.29
C LEU A 105 -4.49 -17.90 6.36
N PRO A 106 -3.15 -17.83 6.28
CA PRO A 106 -2.33 -18.47 7.30
C PRO A 106 -2.43 -17.76 8.66
N PHE A 107 -2.64 -16.43 8.69
CA PHE A 107 -2.96 -15.71 9.93
C PHE A 107 -4.23 -16.28 10.58
N ALA A 108 -5.31 -16.45 9.81
CA ALA A 108 -6.57 -16.98 10.30
C ALA A 108 -6.42 -18.43 10.80
N LEU A 109 -5.64 -19.25 10.10
CA LEU A 109 -5.37 -20.64 10.48
C LEU A 109 -4.52 -20.76 11.75
N LEU A 110 -3.58 -19.84 11.97
CA LEU A 110 -2.67 -19.86 13.14
C LEU A 110 -3.28 -19.25 14.40
N LEU A 111 -4.32 -18.43 14.28
CA LEU A 111 -4.92 -17.72 15.41
C LEU A 111 -5.43 -18.67 16.51
N ASN A 112 -6.26 -19.65 16.15
CA ASN A 112 -6.85 -20.56 17.14
C ASN A 112 -5.80 -21.48 17.81
N PRO A 113 -4.85 -22.11 17.07
CA PRO A 113 -3.76 -22.85 17.69
C PRO A 113 -2.91 -22.00 18.65
N LEU A 114 -2.59 -20.76 18.27
CA LEU A 114 -1.80 -19.87 19.11
C LEU A 114 -2.59 -19.43 20.36
N ALA A 115 -3.86 -19.08 20.21
CA ALA A 115 -4.73 -18.77 21.35
C ALA A 115 -4.79 -19.97 22.31
N GLY A 116 -4.94 -21.18 21.78
CA GLY A 116 -4.89 -22.43 22.54
C GLY A 116 -3.59 -22.59 23.36
N ALA A 117 -2.44 -22.31 22.76
CA ALA A 117 -1.14 -22.36 23.44
C ALA A 117 -0.98 -21.28 24.53
N LEU A 118 -1.64 -20.13 24.37
CA LEU A 118 -1.60 -19.02 25.32
C LEU A 118 -2.67 -19.09 26.41
N ARG A 119 -3.59 -20.06 26.38
CA ARG A 119 -4.67 -20.21 27.37
C ARG A 119 -4.15 -20.26 28.81
N ALA A 120 -3.13 -21.09 29.06
CA ALA A 120 -2.56 -21.27 30.39
C ALA A 120 -1.91 -19.98 30.95
N PRO A 121 -1.00 -19.30 30.22
CA PRO A 121 -0.41 -18.04 30.71
C PRO A 121 -1.38 -16.85 30.71
N ALA A 122 -2.43 -16.84 29.88
CA ALA A 122 -3.37 -15.72 29.79
C ALA A 122 -4.50 -15.75 30.83
N GLY A 123 -4.70 -16.89 31.52
CA GLY A 123 -5.70 -17.07 32.58
C GLY A 123 -7.17 -17.16 32.12
N ASN A 124 -7.52 -16.63 30.94
CA ASN A 124 -8.84 -16.79 30.35
C ASN A 124 -8.80 -16.78 28.80
N GLU A 125 -9.88 -17.28 28.19
CA GLU A 125 -10.00 -17.46 26.74
C GLU A 125 -9.95 -16.15 25.96
N LEU A 126 -10.59 -15.09 26.47
CA LEU A 126 -10.63 -13.80 25.80
C LEU A 126 -9.22 -13.17 25.74
N THR A 127 -8.53 -13.14 26.87
CA THR A 127 -7.16 -12.62 26.96
C THR A 127 -6.20 -13.44 26.10
N ALA A 128 -6.36 -14.77 26.03
CA ALA A 128 -5.56 -15.63 25.14
C ALA A 128 -5.77 -15.29 23.66
N HIS A 129 -7.03 -15.07 23.24
CA HIS A 129 -7.35 -14.67 21.86
C HIS A 129 -6.83 -13.29 21.52
N VAL A 130 -6.98 -12.32 22.43
CA VAL A 130 -6.47 -10.96 22.23
C VAL A 130 -4.94 -10.98 22.13
N ALA A 131 -4.25 -11.71 23.01
CA ALA A 131 -2.80 -11.86 22.96
C ALA A 131 -2.34 -12.55 21.67
N ALA A 132 -2.97 -13.67 21.29
CA ALA A 132 -2.67 -14.37 20.04
C ALA A 132 -2.88 -13.48 18.80
N PHE A 133 -3.97 -12.71 18.79
CA PHE A 133 -4.28 -11.76 17.73
C PHE A 133 -3.15 -10.74 17.57
N PHE A 134 -2.72 -10.06 18.65
CA PHE A 134 -1.66 -9.07 18.57
C PHE A 134 -0.29 -9.68 18.22
N LEU A 135 0.04 -10.84 18.77
CA LEU A 135 1.30 -11.55 18.49
C LEU A 135 1.40 -11.97 17.01
N LEU A 136 0.28 -12.32 16.37
CA LEU A 136 0.25 -12.62 14.94
C LEU A 136 0.11 -11.35 14.10
N ALA A 137 -0.69 -10.38 14.52
CA ALA A 137 -1.01 -9.21 13.71
C ALA A 137 0.22 -8.35 13.41
N LEU A 138 1.16 -8.23 14.36
CA LEU A 138 2.40 -7.47 14.15
C LEU A 138 3.28 -8.06 13.03
N PRO A 139 3.74 -9.33 13.11
CA PRO A 139 4.54 -9.90 12.03
C PRO A 139 3.75 -10.00 10.72
N TRP A 140 2.45 -10.31 10.79
CA TRP A 140 1.64 -10.43 9.58
C TRP A 140 1.38 -9.09 8.89
N GLY A 141 1.18 -8.02 9.67
CA GLY A 141 1.05 -6.66 9.16
C GLY A 141 2.33 -6.24 8.43
N LEU A 142 3.50 -6.55 8.99
CA LEU A 142 4.78 -6.29 8.32
C LEU A 142 4.93 -7.07 7.02
N LEU A 143 4.60 -8.37 7.02
CA LEU A 143 4.61 -9.20 5.79
C LEU A 143 3.66 -8.66 4.72
N ALA A 144 2.45 -8.27 5.11
CA ALA A 144 1.48 -7.66 4.21
C ALA A 144 1.99 -6.34 3.63
N LEU A 145 2.66 -5.50 4.43
CA LEU A 145 3.27 -4.23 3.98
C LEU A 145 4.50 -4.45 3.08
N LEU A 146 5.22 -5.54 3.23
CA LEU A 146 6.33 -5.91 2.33
C LEU A 146 5.82 -6.34 0.95
N VAL A 147 4.68 -7.03 0.91
CA VAL A 147 4.18 -7.67 -0.31
C VAL A 147 3.15 -6.80 -1.03
N LEU A 148 2.06 -6.45 -0.35
CA LEU A 148 0.85 -5.94 -0.99
C LEU A 148 1.05 -4.62 -1.73
N PRO A 149 1.78 -3.61 -1.20
CA PRO A 149 1.97 -2.35 -1.92
C PRO A 149 2.68 -2.55 -3.27
N HIS A 150 3.77 -3.31 -3.30
CA HIS A 150 4.51 -3.61 -4.53
C HIS A 150 3.73 -4.49 -5.49
N ALA A 151 3.04 -5.52 -4.97
CA ALA A 151 2.22 -6.42 -5.75
C ALA A 151 1.03 -5.67 -6.40
N THR A 152 0.40 -4.75 -5.66
CA THR A 152 -0.70 -3.92 -6.14
C THR A 152 -0.24 -2.92 -7.19
N ALA A 153 0.89 -2.23 -6.97
CA ALA A 153 1.46 -1.32 -7.97
C ALA A 153 1.83 -2.06 -9.27
N ALA A 154 2.52 -3.20 -9.13
CA ALA A 154 2.84 -4.08 -10.25
C ALA A 154 1.61 -4.52 -11.05
N PHE A 155 0.55 -4.93 -10.35
CA PHE A 155 -0.71 -5.31 -10.95
C PHE A 155 -1.44 -4.13 -11.60
N ALA A 156 -1.45 -2.95 -10.97
CA ALA A 156 -2.04 -1.74 -11.51
C ALA A 156 -1.35 -1.31 -12.82
N ALA A 157 -0.02 -1.37 -12.85
CA ALA A 157 0.81 -0.99 -13.99
C ALA A 157 0.70 -1.95 -15.17
N ARG A 158 0.68 -3.27 -14.92
CA ARG A 158 0.77 -4.31 -15.96
C ARG A 158 -0.55 -5.02 -16.27
N GLY A 159 -1.53 -4.98 -15.38
CA GLY A 159 -2.82 -5.65 -15.53
C GLY A 159 -2.76 -7.18 -15.49
N ARG A 160 -1.66 -7.77 -15.00
CA ARG A 160 -1.46 -9.24 -14.98
C ARG A 160 -1.70 -9.79 -13.57
N PRO A 161 -2.74 -10.62 -13.33
CA PRO A 161 -3.02 -11.14 -11.99
C PRO A 161 -1.86 -11.89 -11.32
N GLY A 162 -0.98 -12.53 -12.12
CA GLY A 162 0.21 -13.21 -11.61
C GLY A 162 1.19 -12.29 -10.86
N ASP A 163 1.15 -10.98 -11.10
CA ASP A 163 1.96 -10.01 -10.37
C ASP A 163 1.55 -9.89 -8.89
N LEU A 164 0.28 -10.15 -8.56
CA LEU A 164 -0.22 -10.13 -7.19
C LEU A 164 0.38 -11.25 -6.31
N PHE A 165 0.78 -12.35 -6.94
CA PHE A 165 1.28 -13.55 -6.27
C PHE A 165 2.80 -13.71 -6.37
N ASN A 166 3.49 -12.75 -6.99
CA ASN A 166 4.94 -12.80 -7.14
C ASN A 166 5.65 -12.21 -5.91
N PHE A 167 5.51 -12.89 -4.77
CA PHE A 167 6.08 -12.48 -3.48
C PHE A 167 7.58 -12.22 -3.56
N VAL A 168 8.30 -13.05 -4.32
CA VAL A 168 9.75 -12.94 -4.48
C VAL A 168 10.14 -11.64 -5.20
N ALA A 169 9.40 -11.25 -6.24
CA ALA A 169 9.63 -9.98 -6.91
C ALA A 169 9.35 -8.78 -5.99
N SER A 170 8.30 -8.85 -5.17
CA SER A 170 8.01 -7.81 -4.16
C SER A 170 9.16 -7.65 -3.17
N LEU A 171 9.68 -8.75 -2.62
CA LEU A 171 10.80 -8.72 -1.67
C LEU A 171 12.09 -8.18 -2.30
N ARG A 172 12.40 -8.57 -3.55
CA ARG A 172 13.56 -8.01 -4.26
C ARG A 172 13.43 -6.50 -4.45
N LYS A 173 12.24 -6.00 -4.79
CA LYS A 173 12.00 -4.56 -4.95
C LYS A 173 12.18 -3.78 -3.65
N VAL A 174 11.81 -4.35 -2.51
CA VAL A 174 12.09 -3.75 -1.20
C VAL A 174 13.60 -3.66 -0.97
N GLY A 175 14.35 -4.71 -1.29
CA GLY A 175 15.82 -4.69 -1.20
C GLY A 175 16.48 -3.68 -2.14
N ASP A 176 15.96 -3.55 -3.36
CA ASP A 176 16.49 -2.64 -4.39
C ASP A 176 16.23 -1.16 -4.08
N ASP A 177 15.13 -0.82 -3.39
CA ASP A 177 14.72 0.57 -3.11
C ASP A 177 14.06 0.72 -1.73
N PHE A 178 14.80 0.31 -0.71
CA PHE A 178 14.32 0.28 0.68
C PHE A 178 13.86 1.66 1.18
N ALA A 179 14.58 2.72 0.81
CA ALA A 179 14.26 4.08 1.28
C ALA A 179 12.90 4.54 0.77
N THR A 180 12.59 4.31 -0.52
CA THR A 180 11.27 4.63 -1.07
C THR A 180 10.19 3.77 -0.42
N TRP A 181 10.43 2.46 -0.32
CA TRP A 181 9.49 1.54 0.31
C TRP A 181 9.16 1.98 1.73
N ASN A 182 10.17 2.34 2.52
CA ASN A 182 10.01 2.74 3.92
C ASN A 182 9.16 4.02 4.05
N VAL A 183 9.37 5.01 3.17
CA VAL A 183 8.57 6.25 3.19
C VAL A 183 7.13 5.98 2.73
N ALA A 184 6.93 5.14 1.71
CA ALA A 184 5.60 4.77 1.23
C ALA A 184 4.81 3.97 2.28
N VAL A 185 5.45 2.97 2.91
CA VAL A 185 4.86 2.21 4.02
C VAL A 185 4.59 3.11 5.21
N GLY A 186 5.50 4.03 5.54
CA GLY A 186 5.29 5.04 6.56
C GLY A 186 4.03 5.88 6.28
N ALA A 187 3.82 6.31 5.03
CA ALA A 187 2.62 7.03 4.63
C ALA A 187 1.35 6.18 4.74
N ILE A 188 1.39 4.91 4.29
CA ILE A 188 0.28 3.95 4.41
C ILE A 188 -0.12 3.77 5.87
N VAL A 189 0.84 3.40 6.73
CA VAL A 189 0.60 3.15 8.16
C VAL A 189 0.07 4.40 8.85
N THR A 190 0.64 5.58 8.53
CA THR A 190 0.17 6.86 9.08
C THR A 190 -1.26 7.17 8.63
N ALA A 191 -1.61 6.92 7.36
CA ALA A 191 -2.97 7.15 6.87
C ALA A 191 -4.00 6.25 7.56
N TRP A 192 -3.66 4.98 7.80
CA TRP A 192 -4.50 4.07 8.60
C TRP A 192 -4.59 4.49 10.06
N ALA A 193 -3.48 4.93 10.67
CA ALA A 193 -3.49 5.47 12.02
C ALA A 193 -4.41 6.71 12.13
N ILE A 194 -4.38 7.61 11.15
CA ILE A 194 -5.30 8.76 11.08
C ILE A 194 -6.75 8.30 10.90
N GLY A 195 -6.99 7.39 9.94
CA GLY A 195 -8.33 6.87 9.65
C GLY A 195 -8.97 6.17 10.86
N LEU A 196 -8.17 5.45 11.65
CA LEU A 196 -8.59 4.82 12.89
C LEU A 196 -8.63 5.80 14.07
N ALA A 197 -7.77 6.81 14.14
CA ALA A 197 -7.85 7.84 15.17
C ALA A 197 -9.14 8.68 15.04
N CYS A 198 -9.66 8.84 13.82
CA CYS A 198 -10.98 9.44 13.56
C CYS A 198 -12.17 8.69 14.21
N VAL A 199 -11.96 7.49 14.79
CA VAL A 199 -12.92 6.82 15.70
C VAL A 199 -13.33 7.74 16.86
N GLY A 200 -12.40 8.59 17.35
CA GLY A 200 -12.63 9.44 18.51
C GLY A 200 -13.59 10.62 18.30
N VAL A 201 -13.91 11.01 17.06
CA VAL A 201 -14.77 12.17 16.75
C VAL A 201 -16.18 11.70 16.35
N LEU A 202 -16.88 11.00 17.25
CA LEU A 202 -18.30 10.61 17.13
C LEU A 202 -18.63 9.40 16.22
N CYS A 203 -17.71 8.44 16.00
CA CYS A 203 -17.93 7.23 15.16
C CYS A 203 -18.26 7.46 13.67
N VAL A 204 -18.65 8.68 13.26
CA VAL A 204 -18.93 9.06 11.87
C VAL A 204 -17.63 9.16 11.05
N GLY A 205 -16.50 9.42 11.70
CA GLY A 205 -15.19 9.59 11.05
C GLY A 205 -14.52 8.29 10.57
N ILE A 206 -14.97 7.11 11.03
CA ILE A 206 -14.33 5.82 10.73
C ILE A 206 -14.46 5.49 9.24
N VAL A 207 -15.67 5.56 8.72
CA VAL A 207 -15.98 5.21 7.33
C VAL A 207 -15.22 6.09 6.34
N PRO A 208 -15.29 7.44 6.41
CA PRO A 208 -14.49 8.29 5.55
C PRO A 208 -12.99 8.16 5.84
N GLY A 209 -12.58 7.89 7.08
CA GLY A 209 -11.18 7.65 7.46
C GLY A 209 -10.58 6.40 6.83
N ILE A 210 -11.32 5.28 6.79
CA ILE A 210 -10.91 4.04 6.11
C ILE A 210 -10.81 4.29 4.61
N PHE A 211 -11.81 4.94 4.01
CA PHE A 211 -11.76 5.20 2.57
C PHE A 211 -10.61 6.15 2.20
N TYR A 212 -10.35 7.17 3.04
CA TYR A 212 -9.18 8.03 2.93
C TYR A 212 -7.89 7.21 2.98
N ALA A 213 -7.72 6.34 3.97
CA ALA A 213 -6.53 5.51 4.10
C ALA A 213 -6.32 4.60 2.88
N ILE A 214 -7.38 4.05 2.29
CA ILE A 214 -7.32 3.27 1.04
C ILE A 214 -6.80 4.12 -0.12
N LEU A 215 -7.32 5.34 -0.29
CA LEU A 215 -6.89 6.23 -1.37
C LEU A 215 -5.44 6.70 -1.20
N VAL A 216 -5.05 7.06 0.03
CA VAL A 216 -3.66 7.41 0.35
C VAL A 216 -2.74 6.22 0.07
N SER A 217 -3.17 5.01 0.45
CA SER A 217 -2.41 3.78 0.21
C SER A 217 -2.23 3.48 -1.28
N ALA A 218 -3.29 3.66 -2.07
CA ALA A 218 -3.25 3.48 -3.52
C ALA A 218 -2.27 4.47 -4.18
N HIS A 219 -2.31 5.75 -3.78
CA HIS A 219 -1.39 6.75 -4.31
C HIS A 219 0.06 6.51 -3.86
N ALA A 220 0.28 6.13 -2.60
CA ALA A 220 1.61 5.79 -2.08
C ALA A 220 2.18 4.54 -2.79
N ALA A 221 1.35 3.51 -3.03
CA ALA A 221 1.75 2.31 -3.77
C ALA A 221 2.15 2.64 -5.21
N ALA A 222 1.42 3.54 -5.89
CA ALA A 222 1.76 4.00 -7.24
C ALA A 222 3.16 4.65 -7.34
N ALA A 223 3.73 5.16 -6.24
CA ALA A 223 5.10 5.69 -6.23
C ALA A 223 6.16 4.57 -6.31
N LEU A 224 5.79 3.32 -6.03
CA LEU A 224 6.71 2.17 -5.97
C LEU A 224 7.08 1.58 -7.33
N GLU A 225 6.26 1.77 -8.37
CA GLU A 225 6.58 1.35 -9.75
C GLU A 225 7.14 2.49 -10.63
N GLY A 226 7.38 3.67 -10.04
CA GLY A 226 7.94 4.80 -10.77
C GLY A 226 9.36 4.54 -11.32
N PRO A 227 9.76 5.20 -12.43
CA PRO A 227 11.11 5.08 -12.95
C PRO A 227 12.13 5.32 -11.84
N ARG A 228 13.14 4.43 -11.74
CA ARG A 228 14.29 4.64 -10.86
C ARG A 228 14.89 6.03 -11.17
N PRO A 229 15.38 6.77 -10.17
CA PRO A 229 16.33 7.84 -10.44
C PRO A 229 17.44 7.26 -11.29
N ARG A 230 17.50 7.63 -12.59
CA ARG A 230 18.54 7.10 -13.47
C ARG A 230 19.85 7.68 -12.98
N LEU A 231 20.74 6.80 -12.53
CA LEU A 231 22.14 7.14 -12.40
C LEU A 231 22.63 7.60 -13.77
N PRO A 232 23.33 8.74 -13.90
CA PRO A 232 24.03 9.04 -15.12
C PRO A 232 25.00 7.88 -15.40
N ALA A 233 24.97 7.36 -16.63
CA ALA A 233 25.93 6.34 -17.05
C ALA A 233 27.34 6.92 -16.89
N GLY A 234 28.13 6.28 -16.03
CA GLY A 234 29.53 6.61 -15.79
C GLY A 234 30.43 6.15 -16.93
#